data_AF-A0AA95MRG2-F1
#
_entry.id   AF-A0AA95MRG2-F1
#
_cell.length_a   1.000
_cell.length_b   1.000
_cell.length_c   1.000
_cell.angle_alpha   90.00
_cell.angle_beta   90.00
_cell.angle_gamma   90.00
#
_symmetry.space_group_name_H-M   'P 1'
#
loop_
_entity.id
_entity.type
_entity.pdbx_description
1 polymer ?
#
loop_
_entity_poly.entity_id
_entity_poly.type
_entity_poly.pdbx_seq_one_letter_code
_entity_poly.pdbx_strand_id
1 'polypeptide(L)'
;MERIIKLFSFEDISIEYSIIGKGEPIFVMHGGHSNCHEEFGYKALVENGFSIITPSRAGYGGTSKEVGKSLATACSYYSRLLAHLNIEKVHLLSISAGGPSGIYFAAHYPELVASLTLQSAVTKEWLTPKDKEYKAARILFRPKVEKYTWKLISLMNNQFPQFIFKKMFPSFSNLTYDEAKRKMNKEDVEAIRKMNNRQQSGYGFFIDLIQVNDIASEDLQAIGCPTLIMHSKHDGSVPLEHAFHANENIPSSELCLLDSWGHLIWLGKSAEETDINLIKFLNSN
;
A
#
# COMPACT_ATOMS: atom_id res chain seq x y z
N MET A 1 -15.65 -8.40 -12.01
CA MET A 1 -14.47 -9.01 -12.64
C MET A 1 -13.93 -10.06 -11.68
N GLU A 2 -13.62 -11.25 -12.16
CA GLU A 2 -13.20 -12.35 -11.29
C GLU A 2 -11.74 -12.12 -10.83
N ARG A 3 -11.53 -12.14 -9.51
CA ARG A 3 -10.20 -12.13 -8.91
C ARG A 3 -9.76 -13.57 -8.71
N ILE A 4 -8.57 -13.89 -9.19
CA ILE A 4 -7.96 -15.21 -9.02
C ILE A 4 -6.92 -15.09 -7.91
N ILE A 5 -7.00 -15.95 -6.90
CA ILE A 5 -6.03 -16.02 -5.81
C ILE A 5 -5.24 -17.32 -5.95
N LYS A 6 -3.92 -17.24 -5.83
CA LYS A 6 -3.00 -18.36 -6.00
C LYS A 6 -1.90 -18.31 -4.96
N LEU A 7 -1.24 -19.45 -4.79
CA LEU A 7 -0.05 -19.61 -3.98
C LEU A 7 1.12 -19.97 -4.91
N PHE A 8 2.14 -19.13 -4.93
CA PHE A 8 3.43 -19.46 -5.51
C PHE A 8 4.31 -20.06 -4.41
N SER A 9 5.02 -21.16 -4.68
CA SER A 9 5.89 -21.83 -3.71
C SER A 9 7.27 -22.08 -4.29
N PHE A 10 8.31 -21.80 -3.51
CA PHE A 10 9.71 -22.02 -3.87
C PHE A 10 10.53 -22.34 -2.60
N GLU A 11 11.19 -23.51 -2.54
CA GLU A 11 12.02 -23.94 -1.39
C GLU A 11 11.32 -23.75 -0.02
N ASP A 12 10.13 -24.31 0.13
CA ASP A 12 9.27 -24.22 1.33
C ASP A 12 8.78 -22.82 1.72
N ILE A 13 9.10 -21.79 0.92
CA ILE A 13 8.57 -20.44 1.04
C ILE A 13 7.39 -20.25 0.10
N SER A 14 6.30 -19.68 0.62
CA SER A 14 5.12 -19.35 -0.16
C SER A 14 4.88 -17.85 -0.27
N ILE A 15 4.40 -17.41 -1.43
CA ILE A 15 3.80 -16.09 -1.65
C ILE A 15 2.37 -16.31 -2.11
N GLU A 16 1.42 -15.86 -1.30
CA GLU A 16 0.03 -15.73 -1.74
C GLU A 16 -0.11 -14.46 -2.57
N TYR A 17 -0.82 -14.53 -3.69
CA TYR A 17 -1.04 -13.37 -4.54
C TYR A 17 -2.39 -13.46 -5.23
N SER A 18 -2.88 -12.33 -5.71
CA SER A 18 -4.06 -12.27 -6.55
C SER A 18 -3.78 -11.59 -7.88
N ILE A 19 -4.61 -11.93 -8.88
CA ILE A 19 -4.64 -11.28 -10.18
C ILE A 19 -6.09 -10.88 -10.47
N ILE A 20 -6.29 -9.65 -10.92
CA ILE A 20 -7.57 -9.16 -11.42
C ILE A 20 -7.34 -8.29 -12.67
N GLY A 21 -8.23 -8.41 -13.66
CA GLY A 21 -8.10 -7.67 -14.91
C GLY A 21 -7.27 -8.40 -15.96
N LYS A 22 -7.02 -7.71 -17.08
CA LYS A 22 -6.27 -8.20 -18.24
C LYS A 22 -5.59 -7.00 -18.92
N GLY A 23 -4.42 -7.23 -19.49
CA GLY A 23 -3.64 -6.21 -20.19
C GLY A 23 -2.33 -5.92 -19.47
N GLU A 24 -1.91 -4.67 -19.45
CA GLU A 24 -0.58 -4.28 -18.96
C GLU A 24 -0.44 -4.50 -17.44
N PRO A 25 0.63 -5.16 -16.96
CA PRO A 25 0.71 -5.59 -15.57
C PRO A 25 1.12 -4.45 -14.63
N ILE A 26 0.30 -4.24 -13.59
CA ILE A 26 0.62 -3.44 -12.42
C ILE A 26 0.91 -4.37 -11.26
N PHE A 27 2.12 -4.31 -10.70
CA PHE A 27 2.48 -5.03 -9.49
C PHE A 27 2.28 -4.13 -8.27
N VAL A 28 1.46 -4.56 -7.31
CA VAL A 28 1.02 -3.71 -6.19
C VAL A 28 1.65 -4.13 -4.87
N MET A 29 2.42 -3.22 -4.26
CA MET A 29 2.87 -3.32 -2.87
C MET A 29 1.84 -2.66 -1.96
N HIS A 30 0.92 -3.46 -1.40
CA HIS A 30 -0.16 -2.96 -0.54
C HIS A 30 0.33 -2.34 0.77
N GLY A 31 -0.51 -1.54 1.42
CA GLY A 31 -0.21 -0.91 2.72
C GLY A 31 -0.20 -1.88 3.92
N GLY A 32 -0.18 -1.32 5.13
CA GLY A 32 -0.23 -2.09 6.37
C GLY A 32 -1.59 -2.77 6.57
N HIS A 33 -1.60 -3.88 7.31
CA HIS A 33 -2.80 -4.67 7.66
C HIS A 33 -3.59 -5.26 6.48
N SER A 34 -3.16 -5.04 5.24
CA SER A 34 -3.80 -5.53 4.01
C SER A 34 -3.12 -6.82 3.51
N ASN A 35 -3.57 -7.34 2.36
CA ASN A 35 -3.08 -8.56 1.73
C ASN A 35 -3.54 -8.60 0.25
N CYS A 36 -3.38 -9.73 -0.44
CA CYS A 36 -3.77 -9.89 -1.83
C CYS A 36 -5.29 -9.71 -2.11
N HIS A 37 -6.13 -9.59 -1.10
CA HIS A 37 -7.56 -9.27 -1.24
C HIS A 37 -7.86 -7.77 -1.31
N GLU A 38 -6.85 -6.90 -1.36
CA GLU A 38 -7.05 -5.46 -1.53
C GLU A 38 -7.83 -5.15 -2.82
N GLU A 39 -8.76 -4.21 -2.74
CA GLU A 39 -9.68 -3.85 -3.83
C GLU A 39 -9.66 -2.36 -4.18
N PHE A 40 -9.08 -1.53 -3.32
CA PHE A 40 -9.16 -0.09 -3.51
C PHE A 40 -8.30 0.45 -4.64
N GLY A 41 -8.86 1.43 -5.37
CA GLY A 41 -8.19 2.06 -6.50
C GLY A 41 -8.06 1.17 -7.74
N TYR A 42 -8.57 -0.07 -7.71
CA TYR A 42 -8.33 -1.04 -8.78
C TYR A 42 -9.34 -0.93 -9.92
N LYS A 43 -10.57 -0.47 -9.64
CA LYS A 43 -11.65 -0.48 -10.62
C LYS A 43 -11.29 0.33 -11.87
N ALA A 44 -10.88 1.59 -11.71
CA ALA A 44 -10.53 2.45 -12.83
C ALA A 44 -9.33 1.90 -13.62
N LEU A 45 -8.31 1.35 -12.94
CA LEU A 45 -7.17 0.71 -13.58
C LEU A 45 -7.60 -0.49 -14.45
N VAL A 46 -8.39 -1.41 -13.91
CA VAL A 46 -8.82 -2.58 -14.69
C VAL A 46 -9.73 -2.18 -15.84
N GLU A 47 -10.62 -1.20 -15.65
CA GLU A 47 -11.48 -0.67 -16.72
C GLU A 47 -10.68 0.04 -17.83
N ASN A 48 -9.43 0.45 -17.56
CA ASN A 48 -8.51 1.05 -18.53
C ASN A 48 -7.45 0.07 -19.05
N GLY A 49 -7.69 -1.24 -18.94
CA GLY A 49 -6.86 -2.25 -19.60
C GLY A 49 -5.60 -2.68 -18.85
N PHE A 50 -5.56 -2.47 -17.52
CA PHE A 50 -4.48 -2.97 -16.68
C PHE A 50 -4.85 -4.32 -16.03
N SER A 51 -3.84 -5.18 -15.86
CA SER A 51 -3.88 -6.38 -15.04
C SER A 51 -3.19 -6.11 -13.71
N ILE A 52 -3.91 -6.21 -12.60
CA ILE A 52 -3.38 -5.90 -11.27
C ILE A 52 -2.96 -7.19 -10.58
N ILE A 53 -1.69 -7.24 -10.16
CA ILE A 53 -1.06 -8.36 -9.47
C ILE A 53 -0.68 -7.89 -8.07
N THR A 54 -1.36 -8.43 -7.06
CA THR A 54 -1.17 -8.03 -5.66
C THR A 54 -0.64 -9.22 -4.87
N PRO A 55 0.66 -9.33 -4.58
CA PRO A 55 1.15 -10.27 -3.58
C PRO A 55 0.65 -9.85 -2.19
N SER A 56 0.28 -10.82 -1.36
CA SER A 56 0.33 -10.66 0.09
C SER A 56 1.80 -10.49 0.46
N ARG A 57 2.18 -9.33 1.02
CA ARG A 57 3.57 -9.07 1.42
C ARG A 57 4.01 -10.01 2.55
N ALA A 58 5.31 -10.03 2.85
CA ALA A 58 5.90 -10.90 3.85
C ALA A 58 5.09 -10.98 5.16
N GLY A 59 4.70 -12.20 5.57
CA GLY A 59 3.96 -12.44 6.81
C GLY A 59 2.49 -12.01 6.82
N TYR A 60 1.97 -11.49 5.71
CA TYR A 60 0.53 -11.26 5.48
C TYR A 60 -0.10 -12.43 4.73
N GLY A 61 -1.40 -12.66 4.97
CA GLY A 61 -2.17 -13.69 4.26
C GLY A 61 -1.50 -15.07 4.33
N GLY A 62 -1.42 -15.73 3.18
CA GLY A 62 -0.72 -17.02 3.00
C GLY A 62 0.79 -16.92 2.70
N THR A 63 1.40 -15.73 2.81
CA THR A 63 2.84 -15.53 2.51
C THR A 63 3.72 -15.81 3.74
N SER A 64 4.76 -16.62 3.55
CA SER A 64 5.72 -16.96 4.61
C SER A 64 6.35 -15.71 5.22
N LYS A 65 6.53 -15.69 6.54
CA LYS A 65 7.12 -14.54 7.26
C LYS A 65 8.62 -14.39 6.98
N GLU A 66 9.28 -15.49 6.61
CA GLU A 66 10.71 -15.58 6.32
C GLU A 66 11.09 -14.74 5.08
N VAL A 67 10.14 -14.50 4.18
CA VAL A 67 10.25 -13.52 3.08
C VAL A 67 10.65 -12.15 3.62
N GLY A 68 10.19 -11.80 4.82
CA GLY A 68 10.41 -10.52 5.50
C GLY A 68 11.70 -10.43 6.30
N LYS A 69 12.65 -11.37 6.13
CA LYS A 69 13.96 -11.30 6.79
C LYS A 69 14.71 -10.00 6.47
N SER A 70 14.56 -9.50 5.25
CA SER A 70 15.03 -8.18 4.80
C SER A 70 14.25 -7.75 3.55
N LEU A 71 14.31 -6.46 3.19
CA LEU A 71 13.76 -5.97 1.92
C LEU A 71 14.39 -6.69 0.72
N ALA A 72 15.71 -6.91 0.74
CA ALA A 72 16.41 -7.69 -0.29
C ALA A 72 15.83 -9.10 -0.48
N THR A 73 15.53 -9.79 0.63
CA THR A 73 14.93 -11.13 0.58
C THR A 73 13.53 -11.06 -0.01
N ALA A 74 12.70 -10.12 0.46
CA ALA A 74 11.34 -9.94 -0.02
C ALA A 74 11.31 -9.65 -1.53
N CYS A 75 12.11 -8.69 -1.98
CA CYS A 75 12.20 -8.29 -3.37
C CYS A 75 12.76 -9.40 -4.29
N SER A 76 13.68 -10.24 -3.81
CA SER A 76 14.11 -11.43 -4.55
C SER A 76 12.99 -12.45 -4.75
N TYR A 77 12.08 -12.60 -3.79
CA TYR A 77 10.91 -13.47 -3.95
C TYR A 77 9.86 -12.84 -4.87
N TYR A 78 9.68 -11.52 -4.85
CA TYR A 78 8.79 -10.82 -5.78
C TYR A 78 9.27 -10.91 -7.23
N SER A 79 10.58 -10.81 -7.51
CA SER A 79 11.10 -11.00 -8.87
C SER A 79 10.92 -12.44 -9.36
N ARG A 80 11.09 -13.44 -8.48
CA ARG A 80 10.77 -14.84 -8.79
C ARG A 80 9.28 -15.06 -9.09
N LEU A 81 8.39 -14.36 -8.37
CA LEU A 81 6.96 -14.40 -8.66
C LEU A 81 6.66 -13.84 -10.06
N LEU A 82 7.26 -12.70 -10.44
CA LEU A 82 7.10 -12.15 -11.79
C LEU A 82 7.64 -13.12 -12.86
N ALA A 83 8.80 -13.73 -12.64
CA ALA A 83 9.35 -14.74 -13.52
C ALA A 83 8.43 -15.97 -13.65
N HIS A 84 7.84 -16.45 -12.55
CA HIS A 84 6.86 -17.55 -12.58
C HIS A 84 5.62 -17.20 -13.41
N LEU A 85 5.20 -15.94 -13.38
CA LEU A 85 4.08 -15.43 -14.17
C LEU A 85 4.46 -15.12 -15.62
N ASN A 86 5.74 -15.29 -16.00
CA ASN A 86 6.31 -14.90 -17.29
C ASN A 86 6.10 -13.41 -17.60
N ILE A 87 6.33 -12.57 -16.60
CA ILE A 87 6.21 -11.12 -16.71
C ILE A 87 7.61 -10.51 -16.65
N GLU A 88 8.01 -9.89 -17.76
CA GLU A 88 9.34 -9.28 -17.91
C GLU A 88 9.40 -7.87 -17.32
N LYS A 89 8.28 -7.13 -17.34
CA LYS A 89 8.22 -5.75 -16.87
C LYS A 89 6.84 -5.40 -16.32
N VAL A 90 6.80 -4.56 -15.28
CA VAL A 90 5.57 -4.09 -14.64
C VAL A 90 5.61 -2.59 -14.35
N HIS A 91 4.45 -1.96 -14.28
CA HIS A 91 4.32 -0.75 -13.46
C HIS A 91 4.25 -1.15 -11.98
N LEU A 92 5.01 -0.47 -11.14
CA LEU A 92 5.03 -0.74 -9.71
C LEU A 92 4.17 0.29 -8.98
N LEU A 93 3.14 -0.16 -8.26
CA LEU A 93 2.28 0.70 -7.45
C LEU A 93 2.51 0.39 -5.97
N SER A 94 3.06 1.33 -5.22
CA SER A 94 3.42 1.13 -3.81
C SER A 94 2.66 2.06 -2.90
N ILE A 95 1.95 1.48 -1.94
CA ILE A 95 0.96 2.17 -1.13
C ILE A 95 1.39 2.14 0.33
N SER A 96 1.46 3.31 0.99
CA SER A 96 1.69 3.38 2.44
C SER A 96 2.93 2.57 2.88
N ALA A 97 2.76 1.61 3.80
CA ALA A 97 3.82 0.69 4.26
C ALA A 97 4.40 -0.23 3.16
N GLY A 98 3.80 -0.28 1.96
CA GLY A 98 4.38 -0.92 0.79
C GLY A 98 5.52 -0.11 0.15
N GLY A 99 5.65 1.18 0.50
CA GLY A 99 6.68 2.09 0.01
C GLY A 99 8.10 1.51 0.06
N PRO A 100 8.59 1.01 1.20
CA PRO A 100 9.92 0.42 1.32
C PRO A 100 10.18 -0.73 0.34
N SER A 101 9.29 -1.72 0.27
CA SER A 101 9.45 -2.81 -0.70
C SER A 101 9.42 -2.31 -2.14
N GLY A 102 8.59 -1.30 -2.42
CA GLY A 102 8.49 -0.65 -3.74
C GLY A 102 9.76 0.06 -4.17
N ILE A 103 10.27 0.95 -3.32
CA ILE A 103 11.49 1.72 -3.52
C ILE A 103 12.67 0.77 -3.71
N TYR A 104 12.83 -0.20 -2.81
CA TYR A 104 13.89 -1.20 -2.91
C TYR A 104 13.78 -2.00 -4.21
N PHE A 105 12.57 -2.42 -4.61
CA PHE A 105 12.39 -3.17 -5.84
C PHE A 105 12.75 -2.35 -7.08
N ALA A 106 12.30 -1.09 -7.17
CA ALA A 106 12.62 -0.21 -8.28
C ALA A 106 14.12 0.14 -8.38
N ALA A 107 14.80 0.26 -7.25
CA ALA A 107 16.24 0.56 -7.18
C ALA A 107 17.11 -0.64 -7.57
N HIS A 108 16.76 -1.85 -7.13
CA HIS A 108 17.61 -3.05 -7.25
C HIS A 108 17.19 -4.01 -8.38
N TYR A 109 16.00 -3.83 -8.97
CA TYR A 109 15.50 -4.59 -10.13
C TYR A 109 14.99 -3.66 -11.24
N PRO A 110 15.78 -2.66 -11.69
CA PRO A 110 15.33 -1.63 -12.63
C PRO A 110 14.88 -2.20 -13.98
N GLU A 111 15.37 -3.37 -14.38
CA GLU A 111 14.98 -4.06 -15.61
C GLU A 111 13.51 -4.53 -15.57
N LEU A 112 12.98 -4.81 -14.38
CA LEU A 112 11.62 -5.32 -14.18
C LEU A 112 10.59 -4.20 -14.00
N VAL A 113 11.01 -2.93 -13.88
CA VAL A 113 10.12 -1.81 -13.53
C VAL A 113 10.03 -0.80 -14.68
N ALA A 114 8.84 -0.65 -15.25
CA ALA A 114 8.55 0.35 -16.28
C ALA A 114 8.40 1.74 -15.65
N SER A 115 7.61 1.84 -14.58
CA SER A 115 7.43 3.06 -13.80
C SER A 115 7.10 2.73 -12.35
N LEU A 116 7.26 3.70 -11.47
CA LEU A 116 6.91 3.61 -10.06
C LEU A 116 5.86 4.65 -9.70
N THR A 117 4.78 4.23 -9.03
CA THR A 117 3.85 5.15 -8.36
C THR A 117 3.92 4.94 -6.85
N LEU A 118 4.22 6.01 -6.12
CA LEU A 118 4.19 6.07 -4.66
C LEU A 118 2.90 6.76 -4.20
N GLN A 119 1.96 6.00 -3.62
CA GLN A 119 0.71 6.54 -3.11
C GLN A 119 0.71 6.59 -1.58
N SER A 120 0.74 7.80 -1.04
CA SER A 120 0.79 8.03 0.41
C SER A 120 1.86 7.17 1.11
N ALA A 121 3.02 6.99 0.45
CA ALA A 121 3.97 5.92 0.74
C ALA A 121 5.01 6.32 1.79
N VAL A 122 5.47 5.34 2.58
CA VAL A 122 6.59 5.54 3.50
C VAL A 122 7.90 5.50 2.73
N THR A 123 8.66 6.58 2.79
CA THR A 123 9.87 6.81 1.98
C THR A 123 11.13 7.11 2.82
N LYS A 124 10.98 7.20 4.15
CA LYS A 124 12.03 7.44 5.14
C LYS A 124 11.58 6.89 6.50
N GLU A 125 12.38 7.06 7.55
CA GLU A 125 11.97 6.74 8.93
C GLU A 125 10.58 7.35 9.25
N TRP A 126 9.65 6.52 9.73
CA TRP A 126 8.26 6.90 9.98
C TRP A 126 7.87 6.72 11.45
N LEU A 127 7.60 5.48 11.89
CA LEU A 127 7.25 5.16 13.27
C LEU A 127 8.41 4.48 13.98
N THR A 128 8.81 5.03 15.12
CA THR A 128 9.96 4.57 15.90
C THR A 128 9.55 4.01 17.27
N PRO A 129 10.42 3.26 17.96
CA PRO A 129 10.19 2.84 19.34
C PRO A 129 9.96 3.96 20.36
N LYS A 130 10.21 5.23 20.00
CA LYS A 130 9.94 6.37 20.87
C LYS A 130 8.45 6.74 20.87
N ASP A 131 7.76 6.47 19.76
CA ASP A 131 6.39 6.91 19.52
C ASP A 131 5.35 6.09 20.30
N LYS A 132 4.31 6.79 20.78
CA LYS A 132 3.21 6.14 21.50
C LYS A 132 2.40 5.22 20.59
N GLU A 133 2.19 5.64 19.35
CA GLU A 133 1.47 4.89 18.32
C GLU A 133 2.18 3.59 18.00
N TYR A 134 3.50 3.62 17.79
CA TYR A 134 4.32 2.43 17.59
C TYR A 134 4.16 1.43 18.74
N LYS A 135 4.25 1.89 20.00
CA LYS A 135 4.10 1.03 21.18
C LYS A 135 2.71 0.41 21.26
N ALA A 136 1.66 1.20 21.03
CA ALA A 136 0.28 0.74 21.04
C ALA A 136 0.03 -0.28 19.93
N ALA A 137 0.48 0.02 18.71
CA ALA A 137 0.31 -0.83 17.54
C ALA A 137 1.04 -2.18 17.73
N ARG A 138 2.23 -2.19 18.33
CA ARG A 138 2.93 -3.44 18.69
C ARG A 138 2.17 -4.30 19.69
N ILE A 139 1.43 -3.70 20.61
CA ILE A 139 0.65 -4.48 21.59
C ILE A 139 -0.61 -5.05 20.91
N LEU A 140 -1.34 -4.20 20.17
CA LEU A 140 -2.63 -4.53 19.57
C LEU A 140 -2.52 -5.47 18.37
N PHE A 141 -1.45 -5.35 17.59
CA PHE A 141 -1.27 -6.07 16.33
C PHE A 141 -0.11 -7.07 16.35
N ARG A 142 0.33 -7.53 17.54
CA ARG A 142 1.26 -8.66 17.61
C ARG A 142 0.63 -9.94 17.05
N PRO A 143 1.41 -10.87 16.48
CA PRO A 143 0.87 -12.05 15.78
C PRO A 143 -0.11 -12.90 16.61
N LYS A 144 0.07 -12.96 17.93
CA LYS A 144 -0.83 -13.71 18.84
C LYS A 144 -2.15 -12.98 19.15
N VAL A 145 -2.24 -11.68 18.90
CA VAL A 145 -3.36 -10.82 19.31
C VAL A 145 -4.10 -10.20 18.13
N GLU A 146 -3.41 -9.91 17.02
CA GLU A 146 -3.94 -9.15 15.88
C GLU A 146 -5.29 -9.67 15.37
N LYS A 147 -5.46 -11.00 15.26
CA LYS A 147 -6.71 -11.61 14.79
C LYS A 147 -7.91 -11.27 15.67
N TYR A 148 -7.69 -11.14 16.99
CA TYR A 148 -8.74 -10.78 17.94
C TYR A 148 -9.03 -9.28 17.88
N THR A 149 -7.99 -8.46 17.70
CA THR A 149 -8.11 -7.01 17.48
C THR A 149 -8.95 -6.74 16.23
N TRP A 150 -8.61 -7.33 15.09
CA TRP A 150 -9.36 -7.17 13.85
C TRP A 150 -10.77 -7.74 13.93
N LYS A 151 -10.97 -8.88 14.59
CA LYS A 151 -12.32 -9.42 14.81
C LYS A 151 -13.19 -8.49 15.66
N LEU A 152 -12.63 -7.89 16.71
CA LEU A 152 -13.35 -6.91 17.53
C LEU A 152 -13.67 -5.65 16.73
N ILE A 153 -12.70 -5.11 15.99
CA ILE A 153 -12.91 -3.96 15.11
C ILE A 153 -14.00 -4.27 14.10
N SER A 154 -13.92 -5.40 13.37
CA SER A 154 -14.91 -5.84 12.39
C SER A 154 -16.31 -5.97 13.00
N LEU A 155 -16.44 -6.61 14.17
CA LEU A 155 -17.72 -6.71 14.88
C LEU A 155 -18.31 -5.33 15.17
N MET A 156 -17.54 -4.44 15.79
CA MET A 156 -18.01 -3.10 16.15
C MET A 156 -18.29 -2.24 14.90
N ASN A 157 -17.48 -2.41 13.87
CA ASN A 157 -17.59 -1.70 12.59
C ASN A 157 -18.84 -2.14 11.81
N ASN A 158 -19.27 -3.40 11.94
CA ASN A 158 -20.53 -3.89 11.38
C ASN A 158 -21.75 -3.38 12.15
N GLN A 159 -21.64 -3.27 13.47
CA GLN A 159 -22.75 -2.84 14.32
C GLN A 159 -22.89 -1.30 14.38
N PHE A 160 -21.77 -0.57 14.36
CA PHE A 160 -21.69 0.87 14.54
C PHE A 160 -20.68 1.54 13.56
N PRO A 161 -20.87 1.42 12.23
CA PRO A 161 -19.88 1.84 11.25
C PRO A 161 -19.49 3.32 11.35
N GLN A 162 -20.46 4.22 11.51
CA GLN A 162 -20.20 5.66 11.64
C GLN A 162 -19.40 5.99 12.90
N PHE A 163 -19.68 5.31 14.02
CA PHE A 163 -18.98 5.53 15.27
C PHE A 163 -17.53 5.05 15.18
N ILE A 164 -17.31 3.84 14.67
CA ILE A 164 -15.97 3.27 14.51
C ILE A 164 -15.16 4.08 13.51
N PHE A 165 -15.74 4.45 12.38
CA PHE A 165 -15.07 5.32 11.42
C PHE A 165 -14.66 6.65 12.06
N LYS A 166 -15.56 7.33 12.79
CA LYS A 166 -15.22 8.59 13.48
C LYS A 166 -14.10 8.43 14.50
N LYS A 167 -14.00 7.27 15.17
CA LYS A 167 -12.92 6.96 16.13
C LYS A 167 -11.58 6.68 15.45
N MET A 168 -11.60 6.04 14.30
CA MET A 168 -10.40 5.78 13.49
C MET A 168 -10.01 6.97 12.62
N PHE A 169 -10.90 7.95 12.43
CA PHE A 169 -10.70 9.07 11.52
C PHE A 169 -9.33 9.79 11.65
N PRO A 170 -8.80 10.04 12.86
CA PRO A 170 -7.48 10.67 13.00
C PRO A 170 -6.33 9.84 12.42
N SER A 171 -6.47 8.50 12.32
CA SER A 171 -5.48 7.65 11.66
C SER A 171 -5.60 7.65 10.14
N PHE A 172 -6.40 8.54 9.57
CA PHE A 172 -6.52 8.71 8.12
C PHE A 172 -6.34 10.17 7.71
N SER A 173 -6.66 11.13 8.59
CA SER A 173 -6.67 12.54 8.23
C SER A 173 -6.23 13.47 9.36
N ASN A 174 -5.49 14.53 8.98
CA ASN A 174 -5.19 15.65 9.86
C ASN A 174 -6.31 16.70 9.93
N LEU A 175 -7.34 16.59 9.08
CA LEU A 175 -8.51 17.46 9.18
C LEU A 175 -9.34 17.13 10.43
N THR A 176 -10.23 18.03 10.81
CA THR A 176 -11.35 17.62 11.66
C THR A 176 -12.34 16.77 10.86
N TYR A 177 -13.05 15.88 11.55
CA TYR A 177 -14.08 15.05 10.90
C TYR A 177 -15.13 15.88 10.16
N ASP A 178 -15.52 17.05 10.69
CA ASP A 178 -16.55 17.89 10.06
C ASP A 178 -16.04 18.63 8.81
N GLU A 179 -14.75 18.96 8.74
CA GLU A 179 -14.12 19.47 7.51
C GLU A 179 -14.04 18.38 6.44
N ALA A 180 -13.60 17.18 6.83
CA ALA A 180 -13.45 16.05 5.92
C ALA A 180 -14.78 15.56 5.33
N LYS A 181 -15.88 15.62 6.09
CA LYS A 181 -17.24 15.30 5.57
C LYS A 181 -17.58 16.04 4.28
N ARG A 182 -17.08 17.26 4.07
CA ARG A 182 -17.36 18.05 2.85
C ARG A 182 -16.63 17.48 1.63
N LYS A 183 -15.54 16.75 1.85
CA LYS A 183 -14.67 16.12 0.85
C LYS A 183 -14.96 14.63 0.65
N MET A 184 -15.66 13.99 1.58
CA MET A 184 -16.06 12.59 1.49
C MET A 184 -17.28 12.36 0.57
N ASN A 185 -17.40 11.14 0.07
CA ASN A 185 -18.62 10.59 -0.51
C ASN A 185 -19.45 9.88 0.57
N LYS A 186 -20.74 9.61 0.28
CA LYS A 186 -21.64 8.93 1.22
C LYS A 186 -21.21 7.48 1.46
N GLU A 187 -20.58 6.88 0.46
CA GLU A 187 -20.19 5.48 0.42
C GLU A 187 -18.82 5.23 1.08
N ASP A 188 -18.04 6.28 1.38
CA ASP A 188 -16.68 6.14 1.93
C ASP A 188 -16.66 5.37 3.26
N VAL A 189 -17.64 5.61 4.13
CA VAL A 189 -17.74 4.89 5.42
C VAL A 189 -18.01 3.40 5.19
N GLU A 190 -18.82 3.07 4.19
CA GLU A 190 -19.11 1.68 3.84
C GLU A 190 -17.90 1.00 3.17
N ALA A 191 -17.17 1.73 2.34
CA ALA A 191 -15.90 1.28 1.78
C ALA A 191 -14.91 0.93 2.90
N ILE A 192 -14.68 1.84 3.84
CA ILE A 192 -13.79 1.62 4.98
C ILE A 192 -14.31 0.50 5.89
N ARG A 193 -15.64 0.37 6.01
CA ARG A 193 -16.23 -0.76 6.74
C ARG A 193 -15.81 -2.09 6.12
N LYS A 194 -15.94 -2.24 4.80
CA LYS A 194 -15.52 -3.44 4.06
C LYS A 194 -14.01 -3.67 4.15
N MET A 195 -13.21 -2.61 4.11
CA MET A 195 -11.75 -2.67 4.30
C MET A 195 -11.39 -3.31 5.64
N ASN A 196 -11.87 -2.74 6.74
CA ASN A 196 -11.56 -3.20 8.09
C ASN A 196 -11.97 -4.65 8.32
N ASN A 197 -13.00 -5.13 7.61
CA ASN A 197 -13.45 -6.52 7.70
C ASN A 197 -12.53 -7.51 6.97
N ARG A 198 -11.71 -7.03 6.03
CA ARG A 198 -10.71 -7.84 5.30
C ARG A 198 -9.31 -7.75 5.93
N GLN A 199 -9.06 -6.76 6.78
CA GLN A 199 -7.75 -6.54 7.35
C GLN A 199 -7.33 -7.70 8.26
N GLN A 200 -6.09 -8.12 8.06
CA GLN A 200 -5.45 -9.18 8.82
C GLN A 200 -3.95 -8.92 8.82
N SER A 201 -3.34 -8.90 10.00
CA SER A 201 -1.95 -8.47 10.13
C SER A 201 -0.94 -9.61 10.09
N GLY A 202 -1.31 -10.80 10.57
CA GLY A 202 -0.40 -11.92 10.72
C GLY A 202 0.91 -11.51 11.41
N TYR A 203 2.03 -11.80 10.75
CA TYR A 203 3.35 -11.27 11.10
C TYR A 203 3.72 -10.01 10.33
N GLY A 204 3.01 -9.72 9.24
CA GLY A 204 3.39 -8.71 8.27
C GLY A 204 3.43 -7.30 8.85
N PHE A 205 2.46 -6.90 9.66
CA PHE A 205 2.51 -5.55 10.25
C PHE A 205 3.70 -5.37 11.21
N PHE A 206 4.13 -6.45 11.87
CA PHE A 206 5.33 -6.41 12.69
C PHE A 206 6.62 -6.30 11.87
N ILE A 207 6.64 -6.96 10.71
CA ILE A 207 7.73 -6.83 9.74
C ILE A 207 7.77 -5.40 9.20
N ASP A 208 6.61 -4.81 8.87
CA ASP A 208 6.51 -3.42 8.40
C ASP A 208 7.12 -2.45 9.40
N LEU A 209 6.77 -2.54 10.68
CA LEU A 209 7.31 -1.67 11.74
C LEU A 209 8.84 -1.72 11.90
N ILE A 210 9.48 -2.76 11.35
CA ILE A 210 10.94 -2.88 11.31
C ILE A 210 11.44 -2.32 9.96
N GLN A 211 10.92 -2.86 8.86
CA GLN A 211 11.40 -2.60 7.50
C GLN A 211 11.14 -1.17 6.99
N VAL A 212 10.16 -0.45 7.55
CA VAL A 212 9.93 0.96 7.23
C VAL A 212 11.12 1.87 7.55
N ASN A 213 12.09 1.38 8.32
CA ASN A 213 13.31 2.11 8.67
C ASN A 213 14.56 1.59 7.93
N ASP A 214 14.41 0.60 7.03
CA ASP A 214 15.55 -0.04 6.35
C ASP A 214 15.89 0.63 5.00
N ILE A 215 15.08 1.60 4.55
CA ILE A 215 15.33 2.33 3.30
C ILE A 215 16.31 3.47 3.53
N ALA A 216 17.33 3.53 2.69
CA ALA A 216 18.29 4.61 2.68
C ALA A 216 18.01 5.60 1.53
N SER A 217 18.51 6.82 1.63
CA SER A 217 18.34 7.82 0.56
C SER A 217 19.01 7.37 -0.75
N GLU A 218 20.06 6.56 -0.67
CA GLU A 218 20.75 5.94 -1.80
C GLU A 218 19.83 5.02 -2.60
N ASP A 219 18.89 4.31 -1.94
CA ASP A 219 17.91 3.47 -2.65
C ASP A 219 16.99 4.34 -3.51
N LEU A 220 16.51 5.49 -2.98
CA LEU A 220 15.68 6.42 -3.75
C LEU A 220 16.46 7.04 -4.93
N GLN A 221 17.73 7.41 -4.70
CA GLN A 221 18.60 8.00 -5.72
C GLN A 221 18.96 7.02 -6.84
N ALA A 222 18.93 5.71 -6.56
CA ALA A 222 19.19 4.66 -7.53
C ALA A 222 17.98 4.37 -8.45
N ILE A 223 16.79 4.91 -8.17
CA ILE A 223 15.60 4.70 -9.00
C ILE A 223 15.78 5.39 -10.35
N GLY A 224 15.88 4.59 -11.41
CA GLY A 224 16.05 5.07 -12.79
C GLY A 224 14.75 5.23 -13.59
N CYS A 225 13.65 4.60 -13.16
CA CYS A 225 12.38 4.67 -13.89
C CYS A 225 11.59 5.97 -13.59
N PRO A 226 10.72 6.41 -14.51
CA PRO A 226 9.76 7.47 -14.24
C PRO A 226 8.96 7.18 -12.97
N THR A 227 8.82 8.18 -12.11
CA THR A 227 8.16 8.02 -10.81
C THR A 227 7.06 9.06 -10.59
N LEU A 228 5.87 8.64 -10.20
CA LEU A 228 4.79 9.51 -9.76
C LEU A 228 4.59 9.39 -8.25
N ILE A 229 4.61 10.52 -7.54
CA ILE A 229 4.36 10.58 -6.10
C ILE A 229 3.00 11.24 -5.90
N MET A 230 2.02 10.49 -5.38
CA MET A 230 0.68 10.99 -5.11
C MET A 230 0.43 10.99 -3.60
N HIS A 231 0.18 12.17 -3.02
CA HIS A 231 0.04 12.30 -1.58
C HIS A 231 -1.04 13.31 -1.20
N SER A 232 -1.85 12.99 -0.18
CA SER A 232 -2.82 13.94 0.34
C SER A 232 -2.15 15.00 1.20
N LYS A 233 -2.52 16.27 1.00
CA LYS A 233 -2.13 17.36 1.92
C LYS A 233 -2.66 17.14 3.34
N HIS A 234 -3.68 16.29 3.48
CA HIS A 234 -4.40 16.04 4.72
C HIS A 234 -4.15 14.63 5.28
N ASP A 235 -3.11 13.94 4.82
CA ASP A 235 -2.78 12.59 5.28
C ASP A 235 -2.47 12.53 6.79
N GLY A 236 -3.29 11.79 7.55
CA GLY A 236 -3.10 11.59 8.99
C GLY A 236 -2.32 10.32 9.35
N SER A 237 -1.95 9.49 8.38
CA SER A 237 -1.14 8.28 8.60
C SER A 237 0.33 8.54 8.28
N VAL A 238 0.61 8.95 7.04
CA VAL A 238 1.97 9.13 6.54
C VAL A 238 2.18 10.63 6.31
N PRO A 239 3.07 11.26 7.11
CA PRO A 239 3.31 12.69 7.01
C PRO A 239 3.73 13.13 5.60
N LEU A 240 3.33 14.35 5.21
CA LEU A 240 3.57 14.90 3.87
C LEU A 240 5.06 14.99 3.52
N GLU A 241 5.93 15.07 4.53
CA GLU A 241 7.38 15.08 4.40
C GLU A 241 7.92 13.81 3.74
N HIS A 242 7.19 12.70 3.72
CA HIS A 242 7.57 11.52 2.96
C HIS A 242 7.48 11.76 1.45
N ALA A 243 6.44 12.47 0.99
CA ALA A 243 6.30 12.81 -0.43
C ALA A 243 7.39 13.78 -0.88
N PHE A 244 7.69 14.79 -0.08
CA PHE A 244 8.78 15.72 -0.36
C PHE A 244 10.14 15.02 -0.34
N HIS A 245 10.40 14.16 0.66
CA HIS A 245 11.64 13.40 0.71
C HIS A 245 11.85 12.52 -0.52
N ALA A 246 10.79 11.85 -1.01
CA ALA A 246 10.87 11.07 -2.23
C ALA A 246 11.14 11.97 -3.45
N ASN A 247 10.44 13.09 -3.57
CA ASN A 247 10.62 13.99 -4.71
C ASN A 247 11.99 14.69 -4.73
N GLU A 248 12.61 14.87 -3.57
CA GLU A 248 13.97 15.43 -3.45
C GLU A 248 15.06 14.42 -3.82
N ASN A 249 14.81 13.12 -3.65
CA ASN A 249 15.83 12.08 -3.80
C ASN A 249 15.69 11.23 -5.06
N ILE A 250 14.49 11.15 -5.67
CA ILE A 250 14.27 10.38 -6.90
C ILE A 250 14.53 11.29 -8.11
N PRO A 251 15.50 10.98 -9.00
CA PRO A 251 15.90 11.90 -10.07
C PRO A 251 14.79 12.25 -11.08
N SER A 252 13.89 11.30 -11.36
CA SER A 252 12.85 11.40 -12.38
C SER A 252 11.45 11.30 -11.77
N SER A 253 11.17 12.11 -10.75
CA SER A 253 9.86 12.12 -10.07
C SER A 253 8.97 13.31 -10.42
N GLU A 254 7.67 13.05 -10.49
CA GLU A 254 6.59 14.05 -10.48
C GLU A 254 5.86 14.00 -9.14
N LEU A 255 5.66 15.16 -8.49
CA LEU A 255 4.90 15.27 -7.25
C LEU A 255 3.47 15.78 -7.52
N CYS A 256 2.49 14.93 -7.22
CA CYS A 256 1.06 15.21 -7.28
C CYS A 256 0.48 15.34 -5.86
N LEU A 257 0.31 16.59 -5.40
CA LEU A 257 -0.31 16.88 -4.10
C LEU A 257 -1.82 17.02 -4.22
N LEU A 258 -2.55 16.10 -3.60
CA LEU A 258 -4.00 16.00 -3.68
C LEU A 258 -4.68 16.71 -2.51
N ASP A 259 -5.83 17.31 -2.78
CA ASP A 259 -6.71 17.90 -1.76
C ASP A 259 -7.81 16.91 -1.31
N SER A 260 -7.48 15.62 -1.30
CA SER A 260 -8.33 14.53 -0.79
C SER A 260 -8.58 14.68 0.71
N TRP A 261 -9.56 13.97 1.26
CA TRP A 261 -9.84 14.10 2.69
C TRP A 261 -8.79 13.45 3.61
N GLY A 262 -7.88 12.61 3.09
CA GLY A 262 -6.85 11.96 3.89
C GLY A 262 -6.07 10.89 3.12
N HIS A 263 -5.50 9.95 3.87
CA HIS A 263 -4.57 8.89 3.45
C HIS A 263 -5.09 8.02 2.29
N LEU A 264 -6.39 7.72 2.29
CA LEU A 264 -7.03 6.89 1.27
C LEU A 264 -7.39 7.75 0.05
N ILE A 265 -6.39 8.12 -0.75
CA ILE A 265 -6.52 9.10 -1.84
C ILE A 265 -7.51 8.71 -2.95
N TRP A 266 -7.81 7.42 -3.07
CA TRP A 266 -8.82 6.84 -3.98
C TRP A 266 -10.27 6.88 -3.42
N LEU A 267 -10.49 7.53 -2.26
CA LEU A 267 -11.82 7.75 -1.69
C LEU A 267 -12.20 9.24 -1.70
N GLY A 268 -13.49 9.52 -1.51
CA GLY A 268 -14.02 10.87 -1.51
C GLY A 268 -14.13 11.50 -2.90
N LYS A 269 -14.46 12.80 -2.90
CA LYS A 269 -14.82 13.55 -4.12
C LYS A 269 -13.67 13.76 -5.09
N SER A 270 -12.42 13.67 -4.63
CA SER A 270 -11.22 13.79 -5.47
C SER A 270 -10.69 12.44 -5.96
N ALA A 271 -11.41 11.33 -5.72
CA ALA A 271 -10.97 10.01 -6.18
C ALA A 271 -10.80 9.96 -7.70
N GLU A 272 -11.71 10.60 -8.45
CA GLU A 272 -11.64 10.68 -9.91
C GLU A 272 -10.37 11.40 -10.40
N GLU A 273 -9.97 12.49 -9.74
CA GLU A 273 -8.70 13.18 -10.04
C GLU A 273 -7.49 12.27 -9.83
N THR A 274 -7.52 11.47 -8.76
CA THR A 274 -6.47 10.48 -8.47
C THR A 274 -6.39 9.43 -9.58
N ASP A 275 -7.54 8.88 -10.00
CA ASP A 275 -7.61 7.89 -11.06
C ASP A 275 -7.10 8.46 -12.40
N ILE A 276 -7.53 9.67 -12.78
CA ILE A 276 -7.11 10.34 -14.02
C ILE A 276 -5.59 10.55 -14.05
N ASN A 277 -5.03 11.11 -12.98
CA ASN A 277 -3.59 11.39 -12.91
C ASN A 277 -2.77 10.11 -12.95
N LEU A 278 -3.20 9.06 -12.23
CA LEU A 278 -2.54 7.77 -12.24
C LEU A 278 -2.58 7.12 -13.63
N ILE A 279 -3.77 7.02 -14.25
CA ILE A 279 -3.93 6.38 -15.56
C ILE A 279 -3.15 7.13 -16.63
N LYS A 280 -3.16 8.48 -16.60
CA LYS A 280 -2.38 9.30 -17.53
C LYS A 280 -0.88 9.00 -17.40
N PHE A 281 -0.36 8.91 -16.17
CA PHE A 281 1.04 8.59 -15.94
C PHE A 281 1.39 7.19 -16.42
N LEU A 282 0.57 6.19 -16.11
CA LEU A 282 0.79 4.81 -16.54
C LEU A 282 0.79 4.68 -18.07
N ASN A 283 -0.18 5.28 -18.76
CA ASN A 283 -0.24 5.21 -20.24
C ASN A 283 0.89 5.98 -20.96
N SER A 284 1.67 6.79 -20.23
CA SER A 284 2.74 7.60 -20.81
C SER A 284 4.14 7.01 -20.62
N ASN A 285 4.27 5.89 -19.91
CA ASN A 285 5.55 5.25 -19.54
C ASN A 285 5.48 3.75 -19.74
#